data_AF-A0A954SK70-F1
#
_entry.id   AF-A0A954SK70-F1
#
_cell.length_a   1.000
_cell.length_b   1.000
_cell.length_c   1.000
_cell.angle_alpha   90.00
_cell.angle_beta   90.00
_cell.angle_gamma   90.00
#
_symmetry.space_group_name_H-M   'P 1'
#
loop_
_entity.id
_entity.type
_entity.pdbx_description
1 polymer ?
#
loop_
_entity_poly.entity_id
_entity_poly.type
_entity_poly.pdbx_seq_one_letter_code
_entity_poly.pdbx_strand_id
1 'polypeptide(L)'
;RISQNVLTCPTTACFNLLDTDPYYKLGRKVAFFGDGFQYRDVRYDRKVWAIPILCGEFILDRRFGYSDGLMGGNLWYMGQDLDAALAAAEKGVAAITNIPGVIMPFPGGLAASGSKAGSKYSFSIASTYEKFCPTLQAQLGEKAGLPEGVGAVMEIIMNGRDIPSIFQATQAAIAASKDSPGLLRISAGNYNGRLGKSFIYLHPEKQPA
;
A
#
# COMPACT_ATOMS: atom_id res chain seq x y z
N ARG A 1 11.24 5.10 -11.73
CA ARG A 1 11.23 5.66 -10.35
C ARG A 1 12.62 6.16 -9.98
N ILE A 2 13.60 5.30 -9.69
CA ILE A 2 14.94 5.75 -9.25
C ILE A 2 15.63 6.70 -10.25
N SER A 3 15.75 6.33 -11.53
CA SER A 3 16.46 7.16 -12.52
C SER A 3 15.82 8.52 -12.83
N GLN A 4 14.51 8.66 -12.65
CA GLN A 4 13.76 9.84 -13.07
C GLN A 4 13.25 10.69 -11.89
N ASN A 5 13.23 10.14 -10.67
CA ASN A 5 12.70 10.81 -9.48
C ASN A 5 13.68 10.84 -8.30
N VAL A 6 14.68 9.96 -8.26
CA VAL A 6 15.70 9.96 -7.19
C VAL A 6 16.99 10.55 -7.73
N LEU A 7 17.56 10.01 -8.80
CA LEU A 7 18.80 10.52 -9.43
C LEU A 7 18.71 12.02 -9.75
N THR A 8 17.56 12.48 -10.20
CA THR A 8 17.28 13.87 -10.56
C THR A 8 16.97 14.76 -9.35
N CYS A 9 16.73 14.19 -8.18
CA CYS A 9 16.42 14.92 -6.96
C CYS A 9 17.73 15.41 -6.29
N PRO A 10 17.85 16.72 -5.99
CA PRO A 10 19.06 17.29 -5.40
C PRO A 10 19.52 16.54 -4.15
N THR A 11 20.84 16.36 -4.01
CA THR A 11 21.53 15.80 -2.83
C THR A 11 21.28 14.33 -2.51
N THR A 12 20.42 13.63 -3.26
CA THR A 12 20.05 12.27 -2.90
C THR A 12 21.14 11.24 -3.20
N ALA A 13 21.12 10.15 -2.42
CA ALA A 13 21.80 8.90 -2.70
C ALA A 13 20.81 7.74 -2.53
N CYS A 14 21.06 6.60 -3.19
CA CYS A 14 20.13 5.47 -3.19
C CYS A 14 20.79 4.16 -2.75
N PHE A 15 20.44 3.71 -1.55
CA PHE A 15 20.97 2.48 -0.96
C PHE A 15 19.90 1.39 -0.89
N ASN A 16 20.34 0.17 -1.14
CA ASN A 16 19.59 -1.05 -0.97
C ASN A 16 19.41 -1.36 0.52
N LEU A 17 18.19 -1.70 0.92
CA LEU A 17 17.85 -2.08 2.29
C LEU A 17 17.63 -3.59 2.45
N LEU A 18 17.70 -4.36 1.37
CA LEU A 18 17.53 -5.81 1.36
C LEU A 18 18.70 -6.48 0.64
N ASP A 19 19.66 -7.05 1.38
CA ASP A 19 20.75 -7.81 0.78
C ASP A 19 20.32 -9.27 0.56
N THR A 20 19.79 -9.55 -0.63
CA THR A 20 19.21 -10.87 -0.99
C THR A 20 19.79 -11.39 -2.30
N ASP A 21 19.61 -12.70 -2.53
CA ASP A 21 19.80 -13.36 -3.83
C ASP A 21 18.51 -14.15 -4.14
N PRO A 22 17.80 -13.91 -5.26
CA PRO A 22 18.14 -13.02 -6.38
C PRO A 22 18.06 -11.52 -6.07
N TYR A 23 18.74 -10.72 -6.90
CA TYR A 23 18.73 -9.26 -6.86
C TYR A 23 18.61 -8.65 -8.26
N TYR A 24 18.12 -7.40 -8.31
CA TYR A 24 18.17 -6.59 -9.53
C TYR A 24 19.53 -5.93 -9.71
N LYS A 25 20.07 -5.97 -10.94
CA LYS A 25 21.25 -5.19 -11.38
C LYS A 25 20.91 -3.72 -11.64
N LEU A 26 20.04 -3.13 -10.82
CA LEU A 26 19.49 -1.78 -11.03
C LEU A 26 20.58 -0.72 -10.94
N GLY A 27 21.50 -0.84 -9.97
CA GLY A 27 22.65 0.04 -9.80
C GLY A 27 23.43 0.26 -11.09
N ARG A 28 23.84 -0.85 -11.72
CA ARG A 28 24.57 -0.83 -12.99
C ARG A 28 23.76 -0.20 -14.13
N LYS A 29 22.45 -0.51 -14.21
CA LYS A 29 21.59 0.03 -15.28
C LYS A 29 21.49 1.56 -15.20
N VAL A 30 21.30 2.10 -13.99
CA VAL A 30 21.24 3.56 -13.77
C VAL A 30 22.61 4.20 -13.98
N ALA A 31 23.70 3.54 -13.60
CA ALA A 31 25.07 4.03 -13.77
C ALA A 31 25.44 4.38 -15.22
N PHE A 32 24.83 3.74 -16.22
CA PHE A 32 25.06 4.08 -17.64
C PHE A 32 24.65 5.51 -18.00
N PHE A 33 23.86 6.21 -17.18
CA PHE A 33 23.59 7.64 -17.36
C PHE A 33 24.88 8.49 -17.34
N GLY A 34 25.93 8.03 -16.65
CA GLY A 34 27.22 8.71 -16.64
C GLY A 34 28.00 8.65 -17.95
N ASP A 35 27.47 8.01 -19.00
CA ASP A 35 28.03 7.99 -20.35
C ASP A 35 29.53 7.62 -20.43
N GLY A 36 29.96 6.67 -19.60
CA GLY A 36 31.34 6.21 -19.52
C GLY A 36 32.18 6.89 -18.44
N PHE A 37 31.70 7.98 -17.84
CA PHE A 37 32.35 8.68 -16.74
C PHE A 37 31.97 8.14 -15.36
N GLN A 38 30.97 7.27 -15.26
CA GLN A 38 30.64 6.57 -14.01
C GLN A 38 31.77 5.62 -13.57
N TYR A 39 31.98 5.50 -12.27
CA TYR A 39 33.00 4.62 -11.71
C TYR A 39 32.50 3.87 -10.47
N ARG A 40 33.23 2.80 -10.10
CA ARG A 40 32.95 2.02 -8.90
C ARG A 40 33.75 2.59 -7.74
N ASP A 41 33.14 2.61 -6.56
CA ASP A 41 33.77 3.11 -5.36
C ASP A 41 33.29 2.35 -4.12
N VAL A 42 33.92 2.61 -2.98
CA VAL A 42 33.47 2.20 -1.65
C VAL A 42 33.18 3.45 -0.84
N ARG A 43 31.89 3.70 -0.58
CA ARG A 43 31.43 4.83 0.24
C ARG A 43 30.42 4.33 1.25
N TYR A 44 30.44 4.89 2.46
CA TYR A 44 29.55 4.46 3.54
C TYR A 44 29.65 2.94 3.80
N ASP A 45 30.86 2.39 3.70
CA ASP A 45 31.14 0.95 3.79
C ASP A 45 30.39 0.06 2.78
N ARG A 46 29.97 0.65 1.65
CA ARG A 46 29.15 0.00 0.63
C ARG A 46 29.83 0.05 -0.72
N LYS A 47 29.71 -1.04 -1.49
CA LYS A 47 30.19 -1.08 -2.88
C LYS A 47 29.16 -0.42 -3.78
N VAL A 48 29.49 0.77 -4.30
CA VAL A 48 28.58 1.65 -5.02
C VAL A 48 29.01 1.90 -6.47
N TRP A 49 28.11 2.50 -7.24
CA TRP A 49 28.42 3.30 -8.42
C TRP A 49 28.37 4.77 -8.03
N ALA A 50 29.35 5.55 -8.48
CA ALA A 50 29.34 7.00 -8.48
C ALA A 50 29.12 7.50 -9.91
N ILE A 51 28.12 8.35 -10.10
CA ILE A 51 27.76 8.94 -11.38
C ILE A 51 28.00 10.46 -11.30
N PRO A 52 28.96 11.02 -12.05
CA PRO A 52 29.08 12.47 -12.17
C PRO A 52 27.80 13.07 -12.76
N ILE A 53 27.24 14.08 -12.09
CA ILE A 53 26.04 14.83 -12.49
C ILE A 53 26.27 16.32 -12.24
N LEU A 54 25.38 17.19 -12.73
CA LEU A 54 25.55 18.65 -12.64
C LEU A 54 25.84 19.18 -11.22
N CYS A 55 25.20 18.60 -10.20
CA CYS A 55 25.36 19.03 -8.80
C CYS A 55 26.44 18.25 -8.03
N GLY A 56 27.33 17.53 -8.72
CA GLY A 56 28.38 16.71 -8.12
C GLY A 56 28.23 15.26 -8.53
N GLU A 57 27.79 14.39 -7.62
CA GLU A 57 27.74 12.95 -7.85
C GLU A 57 26.44 12.34 -7.31
N PHE A 58 25.83 11.46 -8.11
CA PHE A 58 24.78 10.58 -7.63
C PHE A 58 25.36 9.23 -7.24
N ILE A 59 25.15 8.84 -5.98
CA ILE A 59 25.69 7.60 -5.42
C ILE A 59 24.56 6.60 -5.26
N LEU A 60 24.78 5.38 -5.77
CA LEU A 60 23.85 4.28 -5.55
C LEU A 60 24.53 2.92 -5.43
N ASP A 61 23.89 2.01 -4.71
CA ASP A 61 24.36 0.63 -4.64
C ASP A 61 24.40 -0.07 -5.97
N ARG A 62 25.29 -1.06 -6.08
CA ARG A 62 25.40 -1.88 -7.30
C ARG A 62 24.25 -2.88 -7.47
N ARG A 63 23.65 -3.33 -6.37
CA ARG A 63 22.66 -4.41 -6.30
C ARG A 63 21.48 -3.97 -5.45
N PHE A 64 20.28 -4.34 -5.86
CA PHE A 64 19.05 -4.09 -5.12
C PHE A 64 18.31 -5.41 -4.94
N GLY A 65 18.28 -5.91 -3.72
CA GLY A 65 17.56 -7.14 -3.41
C GLY A 65 16.06 -6.90 -3.30
N TYR A 66 15.33 -8.00 -3.30
CA TYR A 66 13.89 -8.04 -3.08
C TYR A 66 13.53 -9.36 -2.40
N SER A 67 12.38 -9.37 -1.74
CA SER A 67 11.78 -10.56 -1.17
C SER A 67 10.32 -10.64 -1.60
N ASP A 68 9.73 -11.83 -1.47
CA ASP A 68 8.29 -11.95 -1.53
C ASP A 68 7.66 -11.13 -0.40
N GLY A 69 6.53 -10.50 -0.70
CA GLY A 69 5.75 -9.71 0.23
C GLY A 69 4.27 -9.97 0.02
N LEU A 70 3.44 -9.27 0.78
CA LEU A 70 1.99 -9.37 0.71
C LEU A 70 1.39 -8.08 0.17
N MET A 71 0.40 -8.23 -0.68
CA MET A 71 -0.37 -7.14 -1.29
C MET A 71 -1.84 -7.31 -0.95
N GLY A 72 -2.52 -6.21 -0.63
CA GLY A 72 -3.98 -6.17 -0.55
C GLY A 72 -4.58 -6.47 0.82
N GLY A 73 -3.80 -6.38 1.91
CA GLY A 73 -4.40 -6.22 3.24
C GLY A 73 -5.26 -4.95 3.23
N ASN A 74 -6.45 -4.96 3.81
CA ASN A 74 -7.35 -3.82 3.67
C ASN A 74 -8.28 -3.62 4.86
N LEU A 75 -8.79 -2.39 4.99
CA LEU A 75 -9.80 -1.98 5.96
C LEU A 75 -10.83 -1.08 5.29
N TRP A 76 -12.10 -1.32 5.55
CA TRP A 76 -13.22 -0.50 5.12
C TRP A 76 -13.79 0.26 6.31
N TYR A 77 -13.86 1.58 6.17
CA TYR A 77 -14.42 2.53 7.13
C TYR A 77 -15.80 2.95 6.64
N MET A 78 -16.84 2.39 7.26
CA MET A 78 -18.23 2.66 6.91
C MET A 78 -18.77 3.77 7.82
N GLY A 79 -18.85 4.99 7.29
CA GLY A 79 -19.34 6.16 8.00
C GLY A 79 -20.79 6.47 7.67
N GLN A 80 -21.48 7.17 8.57
CA GLN A 80 -22.82 7.68 8.33
C GLN A 80 -22.87 8.66 7.14
N ASP A 81 -21.75 9.33 6.87
CA ASP A 81 -21.54 10.28 5.79
C ASP A 81 -20.07 10.25 5.34
N LEU A 82 -19.76 11.05 4.31
CA LEU A 82 -18.42 11.14 3.73
C LEU A 82 -17.38 11.60 4.76
N ASP A 83 -17.70 12.64 5.53
CA ASP A 83 -16.77 13.27 6.46
C ASP A 83 -16.41 12.31 7.60
N ALA A 84 -17.38 11.59 8.14
CA ALA A 84 -17.17 10.57 9.17
C ALA A 84 -16.29 9.41 8.67
N ALA A 85 -16.55 8.91 7.45
CA ALA A 85 -15.76 7.83 6.85
C ALA A 85 -14.31 8.29 6.59
N LEU A 86 -14.13 9.49 6.04
CA LEU A 86 -12.82 10.07 5.73
C LEU A 86 -12.03 10.33 7.02
N ALA A 87 -12.61 11.01 8.00
CA ALA A 87 -11.94 11.35 9.26
C ALA A 87 -11.48 10.10 10.03
N ALA A 88 -12.30 9.03 10.04
CA ALA A 88 -11.91 7.76 10.64
C ALA A 88 -10.75 7.09 9.88
N ALA A 89 -10.81 7.08 8.54
CA ALA A 89 -9.79 6.47 7.71
C ALA A 89 -8.45 7.23 7.78
N GLU A 90 -8.46 8.56 7.84
CA GLU A 90 -7.25 9.39 8.01
C GLU A 90 -6.53 9.10 9.33
N LYS A 91 -7.25 8.85 10.43
CA LYS A 91 -6.65 8.38 11.68
C LYS A 91 -5.98 7.01 11.50
N GLY A 92 -6.63 6.11 10.76
CA GLY A 92 -6.06 4.82 10.40
C GLY A 92 -4.76 4.95 9.59
N VAL A 93 -4.77 5.82 8.57
CA VAL A 93 -3.58 6.15 7.75
C VAL A 93 -2.44 6.70 8.62
N ALA A 94 -2.74 7.65 9.50
CA ALA A 94 -1.75 8.24 10.40
C ALA A 94 -1.10 7.18 11.32
N ALA A 95 -1.90 6.22 11.83
CA ALA A 95 -1.39 5.12 12.64
C ALA A 95 -0.48 4.17 11.83
N ILE A 96 -0.89 3.80 10.62
CA ILE A 96 -0.13 2.88 9.76
C ILE A 96 1.18 3.50 9.26
N THR A 97 1.21 4.81 9.03
CA THR A 97 2.39 5.54 8.52
C THR A 97 3.66 5.29 9.34
N ASN A 98 3.51 4.99 10.63
CA ASN A 98 4.64 4.75 11.54
C ASN A 98 5.02 3.26 11.69
N ILE A 99 4.35 2.35 10.96
CA ILE A 99 4.61 0.90 11.04
C ILE A 99 5.65 0.49 9.99
N PRO A 100 6.86 0.07 10.40
CA PRO A 100 7.90 -0.33 9.46
C PRO A 100 7.46 -1.51 8.60
N GLY A 101 7.85 -1.49 7.33
CA GLY A 101 7.60 -2.61 6.42
C GLY A 101 6.19 -2.67 5.85
N VAL A 102 5.34 -1.66 6.09
CA VAL A 102 4.02 -1.51 5.47
C VAL A 102 3.96 -0.21 4.67
N ILE A 103 3.30 -0.24 3.52
CA ILE A 103 2.98 0.94 2.72
C ILE A 103 1.49 0.96 2.39
N MET A 104 0.95 2.15 2.17
CA MET A 104 -0.41 2.35 1.65
C MET A 104 -0.30 2.95 0.24
N PRO A 105 -0.49 2.16 -0.83
CA PRO A 105 -0.06 2.56 -2.17
C PRO A 105 -1.01 3.53 -2.89
N PHE A 106 -2.18 3.80 -2.31
CA PHE A 106 -3.17 4.70 -2.89
C PHE A 106 -2.90 6.16 -2.49
N PRO A 107 -3.44 7.15 -3.25
CA PRO A 107 -3.25 8.57 -2.94
C PRO A 107 -3.69 8.91 -1.51
N GLY A 108 -2.80 9.50 -0.72
CA GLY A 108 -3.07 9.79 0.71
C GLY A 108 -3.29 8.54 1.57
N GLY A 109 -2.96 7.34 1.07
CA GLY A 109 -3.22 6.07 1.74
C GLY A 109 -4.65 5.55 1.61
N LEU A 110 -5.51 6.21 0.82
CA LEU A 110 -6.95 5.95 0.75
C LEU A 110 -7.45 5.65 -0.66
N ALA A 111 -8.42 4.76 -0.74
CA ALA A 111 -9.21 4.49 -1.94
C ALA A 111 -10.69 4.76 -1.68
N ALA A 112 -11.31 5.52 -2.58
CA ALA A 112 -12.75 5.79 -2.57
C ALA A 112 -13.55 4.89 -3.52
N SER A 113 -12.87 4.15 -4.41
CA SER A 113 -13.49 3.53 -5.57
C SER A 113 -13.97 2.10 -5.37
N GLY A 114 -13.42 1.35 -4.41
CA GLY A 114 -13.78 -0.03 -4.03
C GLY A 114 -14.12 -0.97 -5.21
N SER A 115 -13.23 -1.91 -5.54
CA SER A 115 -13.43 -2.78 -6.72
C SER A 115 -13.79 -4.23 -6.39
N LYS A 116 -14.50 -4.88 -7.31
CA LYS A 116 -14.63 -6.34 -7.36
C LYS A 116 -13.93 -6.91 -8.59
N ALA A 117 -13.57 -8.18 -8.51
CA ALA A 117 -13.05 -8.92 -9.66
C ALA A 117 -14.16 -9.21 -10.69
N GLY A 118 -13.82 -9.06 -11.97
CA GLY A 118 -14.74 -9.24 -13.09
C GLY A 118 -15.60 -8.02 -13.37
N SER A 119 -16.26 -8.05 -14.53
CA SER A 119 -17.16 -7.00 -15.00
C SER A 119 -18.22 -7.60 -15.92
N LYS A 120 -19.35 -6.91 -16.07
CA LYS A 120 -20.32 -7.22 -17.14
C LYS A 120 -19.74 -6.92 -18.53
N TYR A 121 -18.77 -6.02 -18.62
CA TYR A 121 -18.05 -5.72 -19.84
C TYR A 121 -16.85 -6.66 -20.00
N SER A 122 -16.84 -7.47 -21.05
CA SER A 122 -15.87 -8.55 -21.26
C SER A 122 -14.41 -8.08 -21.34
N PHE A 123 -14.17 -6.82 -21.72
CA PHE A 123 -12.84 -6.23 -21.80
C PHE A 123 -12.29 -5.72 -20.46
N SER A 124 -13.11 -5.71 -19.39
CA SER A 124 -12.72 -5.16 -18.09
C SER A 124 -12.50 -6.24 -17.04
N ILE A 125 -11.31 -6.28 -16.46
CA ILE A 125 -10.91 -7.27 -15.44
C ILE A 125 -11.49 -6.98 -14.05
N ALA A 126 -11.93 -5.74 -13.80
CA ALA A 126 -12.53 -5.30 -12.56
C ALA A 126 -13.65 -4.30 -12.82
N SER A 127 -14.52 -4.10 -11.84
CA SER A 127 -15.56 -3.07 -11.86
C SER A 127 -15.80 -2.52 -10.45
N THR A 128 -16.63 -1.48 -10.33
CA THR A 128 -17.13 -1.04 -9.02
C THR A 128 -17.72 -2.21 -8.23
N TYR A 129 -17.53 -2.21 -6.92
CA TYR A 129 -18.14 -3.19 -6.04
C TYR A 129 -19.55 -2.75 -5.64
N GLU A 130 -20.48 -2.92 -6.57
CA GLU A 130 -21.83 -2.35 -6.51
C GLU A 130 -22.58 -2.63 -5.21
N LYS A 131 -22.38 -3.82 -4.64
CA LYS A 131 -22.98 -4.26 -3.37
C LYS A 131 -22.68 -3.29 -2.22
N PHE A 132 -21.52 -2.64 -2.25
CA PHE A 132 -21.05 -1.73 -1.22
C PHE A 132 -21.06 -0.25 -1.65
N CYS A 133 -21.75 0.09 -2.74
CA CYS A 133 -21.93 1.48 -3.16
C CYS A 133 -23.15 2.11 -2.45
N PRO A 134 -22.98 3.18 -1.65
CA PRO A 134 -24.10 3.81 -0.93
C PRO A 134 -25.26 4.25 -1.84
N THR A 135 -24.94 4.76 -3.03
CA THR A 135 -25.92 5.24 -4.01
C THR A 135 -26.76 4.13 -4.66
N LEU A 136 -26.37 2.86 -4.49
CA LEU A 136 -27.06 1.72 -5.09
C LEU A 136 -27.85 0.89 -4.07
N GLN A 137 -27.79 1.21 -2.77
CA GLN A 137 -28.38 0.34 -1.74
C GLN A 137 -29.90 0.18 -1.94
N ALA A 138 -30.63 1.27 -2.22
CA ALA A 138 -32.07 1.21 -2.48
C ALA A 138 -32.41 0.40 -3.74
N GLN A 139 -31.64 0.58 -4.81
CA GLN A 139 -31.83 -0.15 -6.07
C GLN A 139 -31.54 -1.66 -5.92
N LEU A 140 -30.55 -2.02 -5.10
CA LEU A 140 -30.12 -3.41 -4.93
C LEU A 140 -31.00 -4.21 -3.97
N GLY A 141 -31.74 -3.54 -3.08
CA GLY A 141 -32.63 -4.20 -2.11
C GLY A 141 -31.88 -5.25 -1.30
N GLU A 142 -32.36 -6.48 -1.28
CA GLU A 142 -31.75 -7.60 -0.55
C GLU A 142 -30.31 -7.95 -0.98
N LYS A 143 -29.89 -7.51 -2.17
CA LYS A 143 -28.51 -7.72 -2.67
C LYS A 143 -27.52 -6.69 -2.13
N ALA A 144 -28.01 -5.64 -1.49
CA ALA A 144 -27.21 -4.62 -0.81
C ALA A 144 -26.31 -5.24 0.27
N GLY A 145 -25.17 -4.62 0.52
CA GLY A 145 -24.17 -5.12 1.46
C GLY A 145 -23.78 -4.15 2.55
N LEU A 146 -24.17 -2.88 2.44
CA LEU A 146 -23.92 -1.92 3.50
C LEU A 146 -24.92 -2.10 4.64
N PRO A 147 -24.47 -1.99 5.90
CA PRO A 147 -25.36 -1.76 7.02
C PRO A 147 -26.25 -0.54 6.78
N GLU A 148 -27.42 -0.54 7.42
CA GLU A 148 -28.30 0.64 7.46
C GLU A 148 -27.56 1.86 8.03
N GLY A 149 -27.85 3.04 7.49
CA GLY A 149 -27.27 4.31 7.92
C GLY A 149 -25.90 4.63 7.31
N VAL A 150 -25.24 3.70 6.62
CA VAL A 150 -23.94 3.97 5.98
C VAL A 150 -24.12 4.82 4.72
N GLY A 151 -23.65 6.07 4.78
CA GLY A 151 -23.65 7.01 3.66
C GLY A 151 -22.37 7.03 2.84
N ALA A 152 -21.24 6.55 3.40
CA ALA A 152 -19.97 6.48 2.68
C ALA A 152 -19.06 5.34 3.17
N VAL A 153 -18.18 4.88 2.30
CA VAL A 153 -17.14 3.89 2.62
C VAL A 153 -15.80 4.40 2.11
N MET A 154 -14.79 4.40 3.00
CA MET A 154 -13.39 4.62 2.65
C MET A 154 -12.59 3.34 2.83
N GLU A 155 -11.65 3.07 1.94
CA GLU A 155 -10.80 1.89 2.00
C GLU A 155 -9.33 2.29 2.21
N ILE A 156 -8.67 1.67 3.19
CA ILE A 156 -7.21 1.62 3.26
C ILE A 156 -6.76 0.30 2.66
N ILE A 157 -5.78 0.35 1.76
CA ILE A 157 -5.07 -0.83 1.24
C ILE A 157 -3.63 -0.78 1.76
N MET A 158 -3.15 -1.93 2.23
CA MET A 158 -1.84 -2.15 2.81
C MET A 158 -1.10 -3.22 2.01
N ASN A 159 0.12 -2.88 1.61
CA ASN A 159 1.11 -3.85 1.18
C ASN A 159 2.18 -3.93 2.26
N GLY A 160 2.66 -5.12 2.58
CA GLY A 160 3.62 -5.33 3.65
C GLY A 160 4.65 -6.39 3.34
N ARG A 161 5.78 -6.31 4.05
CA ARG A 161 6.88 -7.26 3.94
C ARG A 161 6.51 -8.67 4.42
N ASP A 162 5.62 -8.79 5.39
CA ASP A 162 5.19 -10.04 6.00
C ASP A 162 3.82 -9.90 6.68
N ILE A 163 3.21 -11.04 7.06
CA ILE A 163 1.90 -11.09 7.73
C ILE A 163 1.92 -10.34 9.07
N PRO A 164 2.92 -10.54 9.96
CA PRO A 164 2.98 -9.81 11.23
C PRO A 164 2.95 -8.29 11.07
N SER A 165 3.69 -7.74 10.09
CA SER A 165 3.71 -6.30 9.82
C SER A 165 2.32 -5.77 9.41
N ILE A 166 1.63 -6.48 8.50
CA ILE A 166 0.27 -6.08 8.07
C ILE A 166 -0.74 -6.27 9.20
N PHE A 167 -0.61 -7.32 10.01
CA PHE A 167 -1.47 -7.54 11.17
C PHE A 167 -1.31 -6.40 12.19
N GLN A 168 -0.07 -6.03 12.52
CA GLN A 168 0.21 -4.89 13.39
C GLN A 168 -0.38 -3.59 12.84
N ALA A 169 -0.21 -3.32 11.54
CA ALA A 169 -0.79 -2.15 10.88
C ALA A 169 -2.33 -2.15 10.93
N THR A 170 -2.95 -3.30 10.67
CA THR A 170 -4.41 -3.50 10.80
C THR A 170 -4.90 -3.15 12.20
N GLN A 171 -4.27 -3.71 13.24
CA GLN A 171 -4.68 -3.49 14.62
C GLN A 171 -4.44 -2.04 15.07
N ALA A 172 -3.32 -1.43 14.67
CA ALA A 172 -3.03 -0.03 14.96
C ALA A 172 -4.07 0.92 14.34
N ALA A 173 -4.46 0.66 13.08
CA ALA A 173 -5.46 1.45 12.39
C ALA A 173 -6.84 1.33 13.05
N ILE A 174 -7.28 0.11 13.39
CA ILE A 174 -8.55 -0.12 14.11
C ILE A 174 -8.53 0.60 15.46
N ALA A 175 -7.47 0.44 16.26
CA ALA A 175 -7.37 1.06 17.57
C ALA A 175 -7.42 2.60 17.50
N ALA A 176 -6.79 3.20 16.49
CA ALA A 176 -6.76 4.65 16.31
C ALA A 176 -8.10 5.26 15.84
N SER A 177 -8.97 4.47 15.24
CA SER A 177 -10.12 4.97 14.47
C SER A 177 -11.48 4.52 14.97
N LYS A 178 -11.58 3.39 15.68
CA LYS A 178 -12.86 2.73 16.04
C LYS A 178 -13.86 3.64 16.78
N ASP A 179 -13.36 4.60 17.56
CA ASP A 179 -14.17 5.51 18.37
C ASP A 179 -14.40 6.87 17.67
N SER A 180 -14.20 6.93 16.35
CA SER A 180 -14.39 8.17 15.59
C SER A 180 -15.88 8.52 15.48
N PRO A 181 -16.26 9.79 15.72
CA PRO A 181 -17.64 10.24 15.57
C PRO A 181 -18.21 9.93 14.18
N GLY A 182 -19.41 9.35 14.14
CA GLY A 182 -20.11 9.01 12.90
C GLY A 182 -19.58 7.76 12.17
N LEU A 183 -18.50 7.12 12.66
CA LEU A 183 -18.07 5.82 12.16
C LEU A 183 -19.02 4.74 12.67
N LEU A 184 -19.66 4.01 11.76
CA LEU A 184 -20.65 3.00 12.10
C LEU A 184 -20.03 1.60 12.18
N ARG A 185 -19.07 1.30 11.30
CA ARG A 185 -18.45 -0.02 11.23
C ARG A 185 -17.07 0.03 10.58
N ILE A 186 -16.17 -0.79 11.11
CA ILE A 186 -14.95 -1.20 10.41
C ILE A 186 -15.16 -2.63 9.88
N SER A 187 -14.82 -2.85 8.62
CA SER A 187 -14.87 -4.16 7.96
C SER A 187 -13.63 -4.36 7.08
N ALA A 188 -13.61 -5.43 6.29
CA ALA A 188 -12.60 -5.67 5.27
C ALA A 188 -13.21 -6.39 4.06
N GLY A 189 -12.72 -6.04 2.88
CA GLY A 189 -12.96 -6.75 1.63
C GLY A 189 -12.20 -8.07 1.60
N ASN A 190 -12.88 -9.13 1.16
CA ASN A 190 -12.28 -10.43 0.97
C ASN A 190 -12.94 -11.18 -0.20
N TYR A 191 -12.25 -12.19 -0.73
CA TYR A 191 -12.73 -13.03 -1.83
C TYR A 191 -13.23 -14.40 -1.32
N ASN A 192 -13.80 -14.45 -0.11
CA ASN A 192 -14.28 -15.66 0.56
C ASN A 192 -13.24 -16.79 0.64
N GLY A 193 -11.96 -16.44 0.80
CA GLY A 193 -10.83 -17.39 0.84
C GLY A 193 -10.54 -18.11 -0.49
N ARG A 194 -11.15 -17.69 -1.61
CA ARG A 194 -10.98 -18.34 -2.92
C ARG A 194 -9.78 -17.84 -3.72
N LEU A 195 -9.26 -16.65 -3.41
CA LEU A 195 -8.21 -15.99 -4.18
C LEU A 195 -6.90 -15.86 -3.37
N GLY A 196 -6.97 -15.19 -2.22
CA GLY A 196 -5.82 -14.99 -1.33
C GLY A 196 -5.52 -16.22 -0.48
N LYS A 197 -4.23 -16.51 -0.29
CA LYS A 197 -3.74 -17.59 0.60
C LYS A 197 -3.39 -17.09 2.01
N SER A 198 -3.39 -15.78 2.21
CA SER A 198 -3.06 -15.13 3.47
C SER A 198 -4.30 -14.48 4.07
N PHE A 199 -4.50 -14.66 5.37
CA PHE A 199 -5.65 -14.13 6.09
C PHE A 199 -5.18 -13.22 7.22
N ILE A 200 -5.67 -11.99 7.20
CA ILE A 200 -5.45 -11.00 8.26
C ILE A 200 -6.81 -10.79 8.92
N TYR A 201 -6.94 -11.24 10.16
CA TYR A 201 -8.19 -11.18 10.90
C TYR A 201 -8.29 -9.83 11.63
N LEU A 202 -9.46 -9.20 11.52
CA LEU A 202 -9.74 -7.95 12.24
C LEU A 202 -9.81 -8.17 13.75
N HIS A 203 -10.36 -9.31 14.13
CA HIS A 203 -10.41 -9.80 15.49
C HIS A 203 -9.07 -10.47 15.85
N PRO A 204 -8.25 -9.87 16.73
CA PRO A 204 -6.89 -10.32 16.99
C PRO A 204 -6.83 -11.76 17.53
N GLU A 205 -7.84 -12.19 18.30
CA GLU A 205 -7.95 -13.53 18.86
C GLU A 205 -8.16 -14.63 17.81
N LYS A 206 -8.51 -14.26 16.57
CA LYS A 206 -8.69 -15.19 15.45
C LYS A 206 -7.47 -15.29 14.55
N GLN A 207 -6.44 -14.47 14.78
CA GLN A 207 -5.23 -14.50 13.97
C GLN A 207 -4.47 -15.81 14.26
N PRO A 208 -4.18 -16.64 13.25
CA PRO A 208 -3.36 -17.83 13.45
C PRO A 208 -1.99 -17.47 14.03
N ALA A 209 -1.48 -18.34 14.91
CA ALA A 209 -0.14 -18.24 15.48
C ALA A 209 0.96 -18.39 14.41
#